data_AF-A0A4W3HR18-F1
#
_entry.id   AF-A0A4W3HR18-F1
#
_cell.length_a   1.000
_cell.length_b   1.000
_cell.length_c   1.000
_cell.angle_alpha   90.00
_cell.angle_beta   90.00
_cell.angle_gamma   90.00
#
_symmetry.space_group_name_H-M   'P 1'
#
loop_
_entity.id
_entity.type
_entity.pdbx_description
1 polymer ?
#
loop_
_entity_poly.entity_id
_entity_poly.type
_entity_poly.pdbx_seq_one_letter_code
_entity_poly.pdbx_strand_id
1 'polypeptide(L)'
;MEDSGVVSGNVVCERLHSRHDGRWVLRLGEDAGPGQTGAGQQRRQLCVACVIEILEQTAVSVVRKKHALSCFCDVLTRFPSAVLELLAIDTRVCTHFIVTLLGTLQSVEDHITLDLVIEVLVSLVVELKSEQFVCCVFEECQNQLSQKNSMRRSLPVFTLLGKLLFSIPVLATKMIQEYGESGKIDKSK
;
A
#
# COMPACT_ATOMS: atom_id res chain seq x y z
N MET A 1 -36.07 -5.03 5.66
CA MET A 1 -35.82 -4.65 4.25
C MET A 1 -34.93 -3.43 4.33
N GLU A 2 -33.63 -3.67 4.48
CA GLU A 2 -32.64 -2.62 4.69
C GLU A 2 -31.94 -2.39 3.35
N ASP A 3 -32.25 -1.24 2.75
CA ASP A 3 -31.61 -0.71 1.56
C ASP A 3 -30.22 -0.18 1.95
N SER A 4 -29.19 -1.03 1.79
CA SER A 4 -27.78 -0.65 1.96
C SER A 4 -27.15 -0.42 0.58
N GLY A 5 -27.66 0.58 -0.14
CA GLY A 5 -27.09 1.06 -1.40
C GLY A 5 -26.00 2.09 -1.18
N VAL A 6 -24.82 1.70 -0.68
CA VAL A 6 -23.60 2.52 -0.85
C VAL A 6 -22.94 2.12 -2.16
N VAL A 7 -23.42 2.69 -3.26
CA VAL A 7 -22.65 2.72 -4.51
C VAL A 7 -21.59 3.81 -4.37
N SER A 8 -20.45 3.47 -3.78
CA SER A 8 -19.25 4.32 -3.85
C SER A 8 -18.61 4.11 -5.23
N GLY A 9 -19.16 4.82 -6.20
CA GLY A 9 -18.77 4.79 -7.59
C GLY A 9 -17.97 6.01 -7.99
N ASN A 10 -16.63 5.92 -7.96
CA ASN A 10 -15.73 6.29 -9.06
C ASN A 10 -14.28 6.43 -8.56
N VAL A 11 -13.43 5.45 -8.87
CA VAL A 11 -11.98 5.68 -8.81
C VAL A 11 -11.51 5.99 -10.22
N VAL A 12 -11.35 7.29 -10.49
CA VAL A 12 -10.56 7.80 -11.60
C VAL A 12 -9.44 8.60 -10.97
N CYS A 13 -8.25 8.01 -10.88
CA CYS A 13 -7.07 8.82 -10.62
C CYS A 13 -6.67 9.41 -11.97
N GLU A 14 -7.19 10.61 -12.25
CA GLU A 14 -6.97 11.28 -13.53
C GLU A 14 -5.48 11.46 -13.82
N ARG A 15 -5.16 11.62 -15.10
CA ARG A 15 -3.80 11.58 -15.64
C ARG A 15 -2.95 12.73 -15.10
N LEU A 16 -2.17 12.46 -14.06
CA LEU A 16 -1.46 13.52 -13.31
C LEU A 16 -0.04 13.84 -13.81
N HIS A 17 0.40 13.27 -14.94
CA HIS A 17 1.68 13.59 -15.60
C HIS A 17 1.62 13.33 -17.13
N SER A 18 2.59 13.85 -17.88
CA SER A 18 2.60 13.87 -19.35
C SER A 18 3.04 12.56 -20.02
N ARG A 19 3.60 11.60 -19.27
CA ARG A 19 4.16 10.34 -19.79
C ARG A 19 3.50 9.11 -19.15
N HIS A 20 2.18 8.99 -19.30
CA HIS A 20 1.48 7.75 -18.96
C HIS A 20 1.93 6.62 -19.87
N ASP A 21 2.58 5.61 -19.31
CA ASP A 21 2.74 4.31 -19.98
C ASP A 21 1.51 3.44 -19.68
N GLY A 22 0.84 3.00 -20.75
CA GLY A 22 -0.37 2.19 -20.66
C GLY A 22 -0.20 0.86 -19.92
N ARG A 23 1.05 0.38 -19.75
CA ARG A 23 1.36 -0.84 -19.00
C ARG A 23 1.14 -0.73 -17.49
N TRP A 24 1.05 0.48 -16.94
CA TRP A 24 0.86 0.73 -15.50
C TRP A 24 -0.57 1.14 -15.15
N VAL A 25 -1.48 1.04 -16.12
CA VAL A 25 -2.86 1.50 -16.00
C VAL A 25 -3.78 0.31 -15.80
N LEU A 26 -4.40 0.23 -14.63
CA LEU A 26 -5.54 -0.64 -14.40
C LEU A 26 -6.76 -0.03 -15.08
N ARG A 27 -7.39 -0.81 -15.96
CA ARG A 27 -8.64 -0.44 -16.61
C ARG A 27 -9.74 -1.31 -16.04
N LEU A 28 -10.56 -0.71 -15.18
CA LEU A 28 -11.63 -1.38 -14.49
C LEU A 28 -12.93 -1.12 -15.25
N GLY A 29 -13.55 -2.18 -15.74
CA GLY A 29 -14.89 -2.16 -16.31
C GLY A 29 -15.82 -2.97 -15.42
N GLU A 30 -16.98 -2.41 -15.08
CA GLU A 30 -18.11 -3.24 -14.65
C GLU A 30 -18.65 -3.91 -15.91
N ASP A 31 -18.68 -5.25 -15.93
CA ASP A 31 -19.21 -6.02 -17.06
C ASP A 31 -20.65 -5.58 -17.31
N ALA A 32 -20.86 -4.88 -18.42
CA ALA A 32 -22.19 -4.63 -18.93
C ALA A 32 -22.79 -5.99 -19.31
N GLY A 33 -23.90 -6.36 -18.66
CA GLY A 33 -24.66 -7.55 -19.02
C GLY A 33 -24.97 -7.59 -20.52
N PRO A 34 -25.18 -8.78 -21.10
CA PRO A 34 -25.32 -8.95 -22.54
C PRO A 34 -26.61 -8.25 -23.01
N GLY A 35 -26.48 -7.08 -23.65
CA GLY A 35 -27.62 -6.38 -24.24
C GLY A 35 -27.57 -4.86 -24.35
N GLN A 36 -26.56 -4.17 -23.81
CA GLN A 36 -26.49 -2.70 -23.91
C GLN A 36 -25.36 -2.24 -24.83
N THR A 37 -25.72 -1.97 -26.09
CA THR A 37 -24.89 -1.25 -27.05
C THR A 37 -24.99 0.26 -26.82
N GLY A 38 -23.87 0.89 -26.47
CA GLY A 38 -23.62 2.31 -26.79
C GLY A 38 -23.65 3.30 -25.63
N ALA A 39 -22.58 4.10 -25.56
CA ALA A 39 -22.49 5.43 -24.96
C ALA A 39 -22.74 5.55 -23.44
N GLY A 40 -21.68 5.31 -22.65
CA GLY A 40 -21.68 5.69 -21.22
C GLY A 40 -20.73 4.93 -20.30
N GLN A 41 -19.85 4.05 -20.81
CA GLN A 41 -18.92 3.31 -19.97
C GLN A 41 -17.88 4.25 -19.32
N GLN A 42 -18.14 4.71 -18.09
CA GLN A 42 -17.18 5.43 -17.26
C GLN A 42 -16.03 4.48 -16.92
N ARG A 43 -15.03 4.42 -17.80
CA ARG A 43 -13.89 3.52 -17.65
C ARG A 43 -13.03 4.02 -16.49
N ARG A 44 -13.15 3.36 -15.34
CA ARG A 44 -12.35 3.66 -14.15
C ARG A 44 -10.90 3.29 -14.44
N GLN A 45 -10.00 4.25 -14.27
CA GLN A 45 -8.58 4.08 -14.55
C GLN A 45 -7.75 4.51 -13.35
N LEU A 46 -6.79 3.67 -12.99
CA LEU A 46 -5.79 3.96 -11.96
C LEU A 46 -4.41 3.64 -12.53
N CYS A 47 -3.52 4.63 -12.50
CA CYS A 47 -2.13 4.46 -12.90
C CYS A 47 -1.25 4.37 -11.66
N VAL A 48 -0.60 3.22 -11.44
CA VAL A 48 0.27 3.03 -10.27
C VAL A 48 1.47 3.98 -10.32
N ALA A 49 2.05 4.21 -11.50
CA ALA A 49 3.15 5.15 -11.67
C ALA A 49 2.76 6.59 -11.26
N CYS A 50 1.53 7.02 -11.54
CA CYS A 50 1.03 8.31 -11.04
C CYS A 50 0.93 8.33 -9.51
N VAL A 51 0.42 7.26 -8.90
CA VAL A 51 0.31 7.20 -7.44
C VAL A 51 1.69 7.32 -6.81
N ILE A 52 2.67 6.58 -7.31
CA ILE A 52 4.08 6.68 -6.87
C ILE A 52 4.57 8.12 -7.00
N GLU A 53 4.46 8.72 -8.19
CA GLU A 53 4.99 10.07 -8.45
C GLU A 53 4.33 11.15 -7.56
N ILE A 54 3.02 11.08 -7.33
CA ILE A 54 2.30 11.99 -6.43
C ILE A 54 2.84 11.88 -5.00
N LEU A 55 3.13 10.66 -4.54
CA LEU A 55 3.64 10.41 -3.19
C LEU A 55 5.09 10.91 -3.03
N GLU A 56 5.93 10.75 -4.05
CA GLU A 56 7.32 11.19 -4.01
C GLU A 56 7.49 12.70 -4.08
N GLN A 57 6.62 13.38 -4.83
CA GLN A 57 6.72 14.83 -4.99
C GLN A 57 6.46 15.56 -3.66
N THR A 58 7.45 16.33 -3.21
CA THR A 58 7.37 17.14 -1.98
C THR A 58 6.45 18.35 -2.16
N ALA A 59 6.33 18.87 -3.38
CA ALA A 59 5.47 20.01 -3.71
C ALA A 59 3.97 19.65 -3.76
N VAL A 60 3.62 18.37 -3.81
CA VAL A 60 2.22 17.92 -3.84
C VAL A 60 1.63 17.97 -2.45
N SER A 61 0.46 18.62 -2.32
CA SER A 61 -0.23 18.75 -1.04
C SER A 61 -0.66 17.40 -0.47
N VAL A 62 -0.70 17.31 0.86
CA VAL A 62 -1.15 16.11 1.59
C VAL A 62 -2.55 15.67 1.16
N VAL A 63 -3.46 16.61 0.86
CA VAL A 63 -4.81 16.32 0.36
C VAL A 63 -4.77 15.49 -0.94
N ARG A 64 -3.87 15.83 -1.88
CA ARG A 64 -3.74 15.11 -3.15
C ARG A 64 -3.08 13.74 -2.95
N LYS A 65 -2.09 13.65 -2.08
CA LYS A 65 -1.46 12.37 -1.68
C LYS A 65 -2.50 11.44 -1.08
N LYS A 66 -3.27 11.92 -0.11
CA LYS A 66 -4.39 11.21 0.53
C LYS A 66 -5.40 10.73 -0.52
N HIS A 67 -5.84 11.61 -1.42
CA HIS A 67 -6.78 11.22 -2.48
C HIS A 67 -6.23 10.10 -3.37
N ALA A 68 -4.96 10.19 -3.80
CA ALA A 68 -4.32 9.14 -4.60
C ALA A 68 -4.22 7.81 -3.85
N LEU A 69 -3.87 7.86 -2.55
CA LEU A 69 -3.85 6.68 -1.68
C LEU A 69 -5.25 6.08 -1.50
N SER A 70 -6.28 6.89 -1.27
CA SER A 70 -7.66 6.39 -1.14
C SER A 70 -8.11 5.72 -2.43
N CYS A 71 -7.84 6.33 -3.58
CA CYS A 71 -8.09 5.73 -4.89
C CYS A 71 -7.38 4.37 -5.05
N PHE A 72 -6.10 4.30 -4.70
CA PHE A 72 -5.35 3.06 -4.78
C PHE A 72 -5.89 2.00 -3.81
N CYS A 73 -6.17 2.38 -2.56
CA CYS A 73 -6.72 1.51 -1.53
C CYS A 73 -8.06 0.90 -1.98
N ASP A 74 -8.97 1.71 -2.51
CA ASP A 74 -10.25 1.25 -3.04
C ASP A 74 -10.07 0.22 -4.17
N VAL A 75 -9.11 0.43 -5.06
CA VAL A 75 -8.83 -0.51 -6.16
C VAL A 75 -8.16 -1.78 -5.66
N LEU A 76 -7.21 -1.69 -4.74
CA LEU A 76 -6.57 -2.84 -4.12
C LEU A 76 -7.59 -3.72 -3.38
N THR A 77 -8.50 -3.10 -2.63
CA THR A 77 -9.54 -3.82 -1.88
C THR A 77 -10.56 -4.48 -2.81
N ARG A 78 -10.96 -3.82 -3.90
CA ARG A 78 -11.98 -4.35 -4.82
C ARG A 78 -11.44 -5.33 -5.86
N PHE A 79 -10.20 -5.12 -6.30
CA PHE A 79 -9.59 -5.85 -7.42
C PHE A 79 -8.14 -6.25 -7.11
N PRO A 80 -7.87 -6.97 -6.01
CA PRO A 80 -6.51 -7.27 -5.57
C PRO A 80 -5.71 -8.01 -6.64
N SER A 81 -6.28 -9.06 -7.25
CA SER A 81 -5.61 -9.83 -8.30
C SER A 81 -5.14 -8.98 -9.47
N ALA A 82 -5.97 -8.02 -9.92
CA ALA A 82 -5.60 -7.13 -11.02
C ALA A 82 -4.44 -6.21 -10.65
N VAL A 83 -4.42 -5.70 -9.42
CA VAL A 83 -3.30 -4.90 -8.89
C VAL A 83 -2.03 -5.74 -8.83
N LEU A 84 -2.12 -6.96 -8.31
CA LEU A 84 -0.96 -7.86 -8.20
C LEU A 84 -0.40 -8.25 -9.57
N GLU A 85 -1.26 -8.59 -10.54
CA GLU A 85 -0.85 -8.88 -11.92
C GLU A 85 -0.13 -7.70 -12.56
N LEU A 86 -0.61 -6.48 -12.34
CA LEU A 86 0.04 -5.26 -12.82
C LEU A 86 1.42 -5.08 -12.19
N LEU A 87 1.53 -5.26 -10.87
CA LEU A 87 2.79 -5.11 -10.13
C LEU A 87 3.78 -6.24 -10.44
N ALA A 88 3.30 -7.42 -10.84
CA ALA A 88 4.13 -8.55 -11.24
C ALA A 88 4.85 -8.33 -12.58
N ILE A 89 4.43 -7.36 -13.40
CA ILE A 89 5.10 -6.99 -14.66
C ILE A 89 6.56 -6.60 -14.40
N ASP A 90 6.83 -5.88 -13.31
CA ASP A 90 8.18 -5.51 -12.91
C ASP A 90 8.26 -5.38 -11.39
N THR A 91 8.88 -6.36 -10.74
CA THR A 91 9.01 -6.38 -9.28
C THR A 91 9.74 -5.15 -8.74
N ARG A 92 10.60 -4.50 -9.54
CA ARG A 92 11.28 -3.26 -9.15
C ARG A 92 10.29 -2.12 -8.92
N VAL A 93 9.20 -2.07 -9.66
CA VAL A 93 8.14 -1.06 -9.46
C VAL A 93 7.35 -1.35 -8.19
N CYS A 94 7.08 -2.62 -7.90
CA CYS A 94 6.45 -3.02 -6.65
C CYS A 94 7.33 -2.68 -5.43
N THR A 95 8.62 -3.05 -5.46
CA THR A 95 9.60 -2.70 -4.43
C THR A 95 9.70 -1.18 -4.27
N HIS A 96 9.81 -0.45 -5.37
CA HIS A 96 9.88 1.01 -5.34
C HIS A 96 8.62 1.62 -4.70
N PHE A 97 7.44 1.14 -5.08
CA PHE A 97 6.19 1.63 -4.51
C PHE A 97 6.09 1.37 -3.00
N ILE A 98 6.51 0.19 -2.53
CA ILE A 98 6.60 -0.14 -1.11
C ILE A 98 7.52 0.85 -0.38
N VAL A 99 8.72 1.10 -0.93
CA VAL A 99 9.67 2.07 -0.36
C VAL A 99 9.09 3.49 -0.36
N THR A 100 8.41 3.91 -1.42
CA THR A 100 7.73 5.22 -1.51
C THR A 100 6.63 5.36 -0.44
N LEU A 101 5.82 4.32 -0.23
CA LEU A 101 4.80 4.30 0.82
C LEU A 101 5.44 4.40 2.21
N LEU A 102 6.51 3.65 2.46
CA LEU A 102 7.27 3.72 3.71
C LEU A 102 7.92 5.09 3.93
N GLY A 103 8.48 5.71 2.89
CA GLY A 103 8.98 7.08 2.95
C GLY A 103 7.87 8.12 3.23
N THR A 104 6.64 7.83 2.81
CA THR A 104 5.48 8.67 3.12
C THR A 104 5.20 8.70 4.63
N LEU A 105 5.46 7.61 5.36
CA LEU A 105 5.30 7.57 6.83
C LEU A 105 6.22 8.55 7.56
N GLN A 106 7.37 8.90 6.98
CA GLN A 106 8.33 9.84 7.57
C GLN A 106 8.12 11.29 7.11
N SER A 107 7.42 11.50 6.00
CA SER A 107 7.29 12.83 5.37
C SER A 107 5.96 13.53 5.65
N VAL A 108 4.92 12.79 6.07
CA VAL A 108 3.58 13.32 6.34
C VAL A 108 3.29 13.33 7.84
N GLU A 109 2.73 14.43 8.35
CA GLU A 109 2.32 14.53 9.76
C GLU A 109 0.81 14.29 9.98
N ASP A 110 0.00 14.37 8.92
CA ASP A 110 -1.45 14.15 9.00
C ASP A 110 -1.77 12.70 9.37
N HIS A 111 -2.33 12.52 10.56
CA HIS A 111 -2.62 11.19 11.12
C HIS A 111 -3.56 10.35 10.25
N ILE A 112 -4.56 10.99 9.62
CA ILE A 112 -5.50 10.27 8.75
C ILE A 112 -4.79 9.72 7.52
N THR A 113 -3.89 10.51 6.92
CA THR A 113 -3.08 10.07 5.79
C THR A 113 -2.10 8.97 6.20
N LEU A 114 -1.47 9.08 7.38
CA LEU A 114 -0.59 8.05 7.92
C LEU A 114 -1.31 6.71 8.12
N ASP A 115 -2.51 6.72 8.72
CA ASP A 115 -3.31 5.50 8.91
C ASP A 115 -3.67 4.85 7.57
N LEU A 116 -3.99 5.65 6.56
CA LEU A 116 -4.30 5.18 5.21
C LEU A 116 -3.06 4.58 4.51
N VAL A 117 -1.88 5.19 4.65
CA VAL A 117 -0.62 4.62 4.12
C VAL A 117 -0.34 3.27 4.77
N ILE A 118 -0.54 3.15 6.09
CA ILE A 118 -0.36 1.89 6.82
C ILE A 118 -1.36 0.84 6.31
N GLU A 119 -2.62 1.20 6.12
CA GLU A 119 -3.64 0.30 5.58
C GLU A 119 -3.26 -0.21 4.17
N VAL A 120 -2.86 0.70 3.28
CA VAL A 120 -2.40 0.34 1.93
C VAL A 120 -1.18 -0.60 2.00
N LEU A 121 -0.19 -0.31 2.83
CA LEU A 121 1.00 -1.16 3.01
C LEU A 121 0.64 -2.55 3.52
N VAL A 122 -0.18 -2.65 4.57
CA VAL A 122 -0.60 -3.93 5.15
C VAL A 122 -1.36 -4.75 4.12
N SER A 123 -2.38 -4.16 3.49
CA SER A 123 -3.18 -4.83 2.47
C SER A 123 -2.32 -5.29 1.30
N LEU A 124 -1.41 -4.45 0.81
CA LEU A 124 -0.55 -4.78 -0.32
C LEU A 124 0.40 -5.94 0.00
N VAL A 125 1.07 -5.90 1.15
CA VAL A 125 2.03 -6.95 1.56
C VAL A 125 1.32 -8.28 1.80
N VAL A 126 0.15 -8.25 2.44
CA VAL A 126 -0.69 -9.44 2.67
C VAL A 126 -1.13 -10.06 1.34
N GLU A 127 -1.53 -9.25 0.37
CA GLU A 127 -1.95 -9.72 -0.95
C GLU A 127 -0.78 -10.26 -1.79
N LEU A 128 0.41 -9.63 -1.71
CA LEU A 128 1.60 -10.08 -2.41
C LEU A 128 2.10 -11.47 -1.98
N LYS A 129 1.85 -11.87 -0.73
CA LYS A 129 2.19 -13.20 -0.17
C LYS A 129 3.63 -13.65 -0.47
N SER A 130 4.57 -12.71 -0.52
CA SER A 130 5.96 -12.97 -0.88
C SER A 130 6.90 -12.53 0.23
N GLU A 131 7.75 -13.44 0.67
CA GLU A 131 8.76 -13.21 1.70
C GLU A 131 9.71 -12.07 1.32
N GLN A 132 10.04 -11.94 0.03
CA GLN A 132 10.88 -10.85 -0.47
C GLN A 132 10.32 -9.46 -0.11
N PHE A 133 9.02 -9.25 -0.29
CA PHE A 133 8.39 -7.95 0.01
C PHE A 133 8.21 -7.74 1.51
N VAL A 134 7.98 -8.82 2.27
CA VAL A 134 8.00 -8.75 3.74
C VAL A 134 9.38 -8.33 4.23
N CYS A 135 10.47 -8.97 3.78
CA CYS A 135 11.84 -8.59 4.12
C CYS A 135 12.14 -7.13 3.76
N CYS A 136 11.78 -6.70 2.55
CA CYS A 136 11.95 -5.31 2.12
C CYS A 136 11.26 -4.31 3.07
N VAL A 137 10.04 -4.60 3.51
CA VAL A 137 9.32 -3.73 4.46
C VAL A 137 10.04 -3.68 5.80
N PHE A 138 10.50 -4.82 6.31
CA PHE A 138 11.19 -4.90 7.60
C PHE A 138 12.55 -4.19 7.59
N GLU A 139 13.34 -4.39 6.54
CA GLU A 139 14.62 -3.70 6.34
C GLU A 139 14.43 -2.18 6.33
N GLU A 140 13.43 -1.70 5.58
CA GLU A 140 13.16 -0.27 5.50
C GLU A 140 12.58 0.29 6.80
N CYS A 141 11.72 -0.46 7.52
CA CYS A 141 11.28 -0.08 8.87
C CYS A 141 12.46 0.00 9.84
N GLN A 142 13.38 -0.97 9.80
CA GLN A 142 14.58 -0.96 10.63
C GLN A 142 15.46 0.24 10.32
N ASN A 143 15.66 0.55 9.04
CA ASN A 143 16.40 1.75 8.62
C ASN A 143 15.76 3.01 9.19
N GLN A 144 14.44 3.18 9.07
CA GLN A 144 13.73 4.34 9.60
C GLN A 144 13.78 4.44 11.13
N LEU A 145 13.74 3.32 11.84
CA LEU A 145 13.85 3.29 13.30
C LEU A 145 15.28 3.53 13.79
N SER A 146 16.29 3.15 13.00
CA SER A 146 17.71 3.37 13.32
C SER A 146 18.14 4.83 13.17
N GLN A 147 17.42 5.60 12.36
CA GLN A 147 17.64 7.04 12.24
C GLN A 147 17.28 7.75 13.54
N LYS A 148 17.91 8.90 13.82
CA LYS A 148 17.64 9.73 15.01
C LYS A 148 16.28 10.43 14.91
N ASN A 149 15.21 9.66 14.89
CA ASN A 149 13.84 10.11 14.82
C ASN A 149 13.25 10.29 16.23
N SER A 150 12.33 11.24 16.35
CA SER A 150 11.58 11.39 17.60
C SER A 150 10.59 10.24 17.76
N MET A 151 10.24 9.91 19.00
CA MET A 151 9.27 8.85 19.29
C MET A 151 7.93 9.04 18.56
N ARG A 152 7.51 10.30 18.36
CA ARG A 152 6.31 10.66 17.57
C ARG A 152 6.44 10.26 16.10
N ARG A 153 7.62 10.45 15.49
CA ARG A 153 7.87 10.07 14.08
C ARG A 153 8.08 8.57 13.90
N SER A 154 8.54 7.87 14.94
CA SER A 154 8.67 6.41 14.92
C SER A 154 7.33 5.68 15.11
N LEU A 155 6.32 6.34 15.70
CA LEU A 155 5.04 5.71 16.03
C LEU A 155 4.32 5.07 14.82
N PRO A 156 4.19 5.72 13.65
CA PRO A 156 3.55 5.09 12.49
C PRO A 156 4.26 3.81 12.02
N VAL A 157 5.60 3.75 12.15
CA VAL A 157 6.39 2.57 11.81
C VAL A 157 6.11 1.44 12.79
N PHE A 158 6.04 1.72 14.09
CA PHE A 158 5.63 0.73 15.09
C PHE A 158 4.19 0.24 14.86
N THR A 159 3.27 1.14 14.51
CA THR A 159 1.89 0.77 14.18
C THR A 159 1.83 -0.14 12.96
N LEU A 160 2.61 0.14 11.92
CA LEU A 160 2.73 -0.73 10.74
C LEU A 160 3.24 -2.13 11.12
N LEU A 161 4.35 -2.20 11.85
CA LEU A 161 4.94 -3.48 12.28
C LEU A 161 3.93 -4.30 13.10
N GLY A 162 3.24 -3.66 14.05
CA GLY A 162 2.19 -4.31 14.84
C GLY A 162 1.06 -4.86 13.98
N LYS A 163 0.57 -4.10 13.00
CA LYS A 163 -0.49 -4.55 12.08
C LYS A 163 -0.01 -5.67 11.16
N LEU A 164 1.22 -5.62 10.65
CA LEU A 164 1.77 -6.71 9.81
C LEU A 164 1.87 -8.02 10.58
N LEU A 165 2.34 -7.98 11.84
CA LEU A 165 2.41 -9.17 12.69
C LEU A 165 1.03 -9.75 13.02
N PHE A 166 0.03 -8.87 13.18
CA PHE A 166 -1.35 -9.29 13.37
C PHE A 166 -1.94 -9.93 12.10
N SER A 167 -1.69 -9.34 10.93
CA SER A 167 -2.23 -9.81 9.64
C SER A 167 -1.48 -11.01 9.06
N ILE A 168 -0.22 -11.24 9.46
CA ILE A 168 0.61 -12.36 8.98
C ILE A 168 1.11 -13.15 10.21
N PRO A 169 0.29 -14.03 10.82
CA PRO A 169 0.66 -14.73 12.06
C PRO A 169 1.94 -15.56 11.95
N VAL A 170 2.21 -16.15 10.77
CA VAL A 170 3.44 -16.92 10.52
C VAL A 170 4.69 -16.08 10.72
N LEU A 171 4.63 -14.78 10.42
CA LEU A 171 5.73 -13.84 10.62
C LEU A 171 6.00 -13.62 12.12
N ALA A 172 4.93 -13.46 12.92
CA ALA A 172 5.07 -13.34 14.36
C ALA A 172 5.71 -14.60 14.97
N THR A 173 5.32 -15.79 14.52
CA THR A 173 5.95 -17.05 14.96
C THR A 173 7.43 -17.11 14.60
N LYS A 174 7.81 -16.77 13.36
CA LYS A 174 9.23 -16.71 12.93
C LYS A 174 10.04 -15.75 13.79
N MET A 175 9.55 -14.53 14.02
CA MET A 175 10.24 -13.54 14.85
C MET A 175 10.42 -14.01 16.31
N ILE A 176 9.40 -14.66 16.89
CA ILE A 176 9.49 -15.23 18.24
C ILE A 176 10.53 -16.35 18.28
N GLN A 177 10.63 -17.18 17.23
CA GLN A 177 11.62 -18.25 17.17
C GLN A 177 13.04 -17.69 17.08
N GLU A 178 13.29 -16.74 16.18
CA GLU A 178 14.62 -16.16 15.97
C GLU A 178 15.11 -15.33 17.18
N TYR A 179 14.24 -14.54 17.79
CA TYR A 179 14.62 -13.59 18.85
C TYR A 179 14.23 -14.05 20.26
N GLY A 180 13.25 -14.94 20.42
CA GLY A 180 12.86 -15.49 21.71
C GLY A 180 13.82 -16.56 22.24
N GLU A 181 14.55 -17.24 21.35
CA GLU A 181 15.60 -18.19 21.73
C GLU A 181 16.93 -17.50 22.06
N SER A 182 17.16 -16.31 21.50
CA SER A 182 18.32 -15.43 21.80
C SER A 182 18.34 -14.94 23.26
N GLY A 183 17.23 -15.04 23.99
CA GLY A 183 17.13 -14.73 25.42
C GLY A 183 17.44 -15.90 26.37
N LYS A 184 17.81 -17.09 25.86
CA LYS A 184 18.11 -18.29 26.67
C LYS A 184 19.60 -18.63 26.78
N ILE A 185 20.51 -17.71 26.44
CA ILE A 185 21.96 -17.89 26.66
C ILE A 185 22.43 -16.90 27.73
N ASP A 186 22.19 -17.23 29.00
CA ASP A 186 23.10 -17.02 30.14
C ASP A 186 22.40 -17.37 31.46
N LYS A 187 22.17 -18.67 31.69
CA LYS A 187 22.01 -19.25 33.04
C LYS A 187 22.67 -20.63 33.10
N SER A 188 23.98 -20.67 32.91
CA SER A 188 24.85 -21.73 33.44
C SER A 188 26.30 -21.33 33.26
N LYS A 189 26.90 -20.71 34.28
CA LYS A 189 27.95 -21.32 35.11
C LYS A 189 28.29 -20.41 36.29
#